data_AF-A0AAU6HX85-F1
#
_entry.id   AF-A0AAU6HX85-F1
#
_cell.length_a   1.000
_cell.length_b   1.000
_cell.length_c   1.000
_cell.angle_alpha   90.00
_cell.angle_beta   90.00
_cell.angle_gamma   90.00
#
_symmetry.space_group_name_H-M   'P 1'
#
loop_
_entity.id
_entity.type
_entity.pdbx_description
1 polymer ?
#
loop_
_entity_poly.entity_id
_entity_poly.type
_entity_poly.pdbx_seq_one_letter_code
_entity_poly.pdbx_strand_id
1 'polypeptide(L)'
;MLRQVLRLKRWVAITSRADDLHLLGEGSIGQAVRLRISEGPDPREFLAAYDSDRRFTLSIIAPCPQCAAPVPTVRIGSMADYGDWLNSAPNLAESPHYRTSPAHRGDCPLPRE
;
A
#
# COMPACT_ATOMS: atom_id res chain seq x y z
N MET A 1 -19.37 -6.07 0.60
CA MET A 1 -18.49 -4.91 0.33
C MET A 1 -18.81 -3.84 1.37
N LEU A 2 -17.93 -3.59 2.34
CA LEU A 2 -18.18 -2.61 3.41
C LEU A 2 -17.72 -1.23 2.93
N ARG A 3 -18.63 -0.24 2.85
CA ARG A 3 -18.30 1.14 2.49
C ARG A 3 -18.39 1.98 3.75
N GLN A 4 -17.25 2.29 4.38
CA GLN A 4 -17.19 3.22 5.49
C GLN A 4 -16.96 4.64 4.96
N VAL A 5 -17.75 5.60 5.46
CA VAL A 5 -17.65 7.01 5.09
C VAL A 5 -17.23 7.78 6.33
N LEU A 6 -15.99 8.27 6.34
CA LEU A 6 -15.45 9.13 7.40
C LEU A 6 -15.67 10.59 7.00
N ARG A 7 -16.24 11.39 7.91
CA ARG A 7 -16.50 12.82 7.67
C ARG A 7 -15.24 13.64 7.97
N LEU A 8 -14.40 13.81 6.96
CA LEU A 8 -13.38 14.86 6.91
C LEU A 8 -14.05 16.19 6.45
N LYS A 9 -13.35 17.33 6.47
CA LYS A 9 -13.92 18.65 6.06
C LYS A 9 -14.58 18.65 4.67
N ARG A 10 -14.27 17.65 3.86
CA ARG A 10 -14.94 17.27 2.61
C ARG A 10 -15.26 15.76 2.63
N TRP A 11 -16.29 15.34 1.90
CA TRP A 11 -16.62 13.92 1.78
C TRP A 11 -15.47 13.17 1.11
N VAL A 12 -14.85 12.24 1.85
CA VAL A 12 -13.82 11.36 1.33
C VAL A 12 -14.39 9.96 1.22
N ALA A 13 -14.44 9.44 -0.01
CA ALA A 13 -14.86 8.07 -0.26
C ALA A 13 -13.65 7.14 -0.08
N ILE A 14 -13.73 6.28 0.93
CA ILE A 14 -12.79 5.17 1.13
C ILE A 14 -13.48 3.90 0.67
N THR A 15 -12.84 3.19 -0.25
CA THR A 15 -13.27 1.87 -0.70
C THR A 15 -12.24 0.84 -0.29
N SER A 16 -12.69 -0.32 0.16
CA SER A 16 -11.84 -1.43 0.56
C SER A 16 -12.23 -2.70 -0.22
N ARG A 17 -11.21 -3.48 -0.58
CA ARG A 17 -11.36 -4.83 -1.13
C ARG A 17 -10.27 -5.73 -0.56
N ALA A 18 -10.56 -7.02 -0.41
CA ALA A 18 -9.51 -7.99 -0.14
C ALA A 18 -8.45 -7.93 -1.26
N ASP A 19 -7.19 -8.06 -0.90
CA ASP A 19 -6.07 -8.14 -1.84
C ASP A 19 -5.47 -9.53 -1.73
N ASP A 20 -5.97 -10.45 -2.57
CA ASP A 20 -5.51 -11.84 -2.61
C ASP A 20 -4.14 -12.00 -3.30
N LEU A 21 -3.61 -10.92 -3.88
CA LEU A 21 -2.32 -10.93 -4.57
C LEU A 21 -1.16 -10.82 -3.58
N HIS A 22 -1.32 -10.04 -2.51
CA HIS A 22 -0.24 -9.85 -1.54
C HIS A 22 -0.43 -10.79 -0.36
N LEU A 23 0.19 -11.96 -0.46
CA LEU A 23 0.28 -12.89 0.67
C LEU A 23 0.97 -12.18 1.83
N LEU A 24 0.34 -12.24 2.99
CA LEU A 24 0.93 -11.73 4.21
C LEU A 24 2.10 -12.64 4.63
N GLY A 25 3.11 -12.05 5.26
CA GLY A 25 4.21 -12.82 5.84
C GLY A 25 3.72 -13.80 6.92
N GLU A 26 4.53 -14.81 7.22
CA GLU A 26 4.24 -15.76 8.28
C GLU A 26 4.04 -15.02 9.62
N GLY A 27 2.94 -15.30 10.32
CA GLY A 27 2.60 -14.65 11.59
C GLY A 27 1.74 -13.38 11.49
N SER A 28 1.47 -12.86 10.29
CA SER A 28 0.51 -11.77 10.09
C SER A 28 -0.93 -12.15 10.47
N ILE A 29 -1.70 -11.19 10.95
CA ILE A 29 -3.10 -11.37 11.32
C ILE A 29 -4.01 -10.85 10.19
N GLY A 30 -4.88 -11.72 9.66
CA GLY A 30 -5.93 -11.34 8.70
C GLY A 30 -5.52 -11.49 7.23
N GLN A 31 -6.21 -10.77 6.35
CA GLN A 31 -5.88 -10.67 4.92
C GLN A 31 -5.40 -9.26 4.60
N ALA A 32 -4.52 -9.12 3.61
CA ALA A 32 -4.20 -7.80 3.06
C ALA A 32 -5.46 -7.18 2.45
N VAL A 33 -5.62 -5.88 2.62
CA VAL A 33 -6.77 -5.12 2.10
C VAL A 33 -6.25 -4.00 1.24
N ARG A 34 -6.73 -3.91 0.00
CA ARG A 34 -6.49 -2.74 -0.82
C ARG A 34 -7.49 -1.66 -0.45
N LEU A 35 -6.98 -0.53 0.02
CA LEU A 35 -7.74 0.67 0.28
C LEU A 35 -7.55 1.65 -0.88
N ARG A 36 -8.64 2.28 -1.30
CA ARG A 36 -8.61 3.35 -2.28
C ARG A 36 -9.34 4.56 -1.73
N ILE A 37 -8.64 5.69 -1.74
CA ILE A 37 -9.13 7.00 -1.34
C ILE A 37 -9.34 7.82 -2.61
N SER A 38 -10.61 8.11 -2.92
CA SER A 38 -10.99 8.84 -4.13
C SER A 38 -11.20 10.32 -3.84
N GLU A 39 -10.14 11.03 -3.47
CA GLU A 39 -10.16 12.48 -3.20
C GLU A 39 -9.25 13.23 -4.18
N GLY A 40 -9.80 14.19 -4.92
CA GLY A 40 -9.05 14.97 -5.90
C GLY A 40 -8.99 14.29 -7.28
N PRO A 41 -8.14 14.81 -8.20
CA PRO A 41 -8.04 14.30 -9.57
C PRO A 41 -7.47 12.88 -9.64
N ASP A 42 -6.62 12.51 -8.67
CA ASP A 42 -5.89 11.24 -8.68
C ASP A 42 -6.24 10.40 -7.45
N PRO A 43 -6.92 9.25 -7.63
CA PRO A 43 -7.21 8.34 -6.54
C PRO A 43 -5.92 7.73 -6.01
N ARG A 44 -5.80 7.63 -4.68
CA ARG A 44 -4.65 7.00 -4.02
C ARG A 44 -5.01 5.59 -3.58
N GLU A 45 -4.13 4.65 -3.85
CA GLU A 45 -4.27 3.26 -3.43
C GLU A 45 -3.22 2.89 -2.40
N PHE A 46 -3.64 2.11 -1.41
CA PHE A 46 -2.81 1.63 -0.33
C PHE A 46 -3.04 0.13 -0.14
N LEU A 47 -1.98 -0.59 0.17
CA LEU A 47 -2.08 -1.93 0.73
C LEU A 47 -2.09 -1.80 2.25
N ALA A 48 -3.18 -2.19 2.89
CA ALA A 48 -3.31 -2.27 4.34
C ALA A 48 -3.07 -3.71 4.80
N ALA A 49 -2.11 -3.88 5.72
CA ALA A 49 -1.70 -5.19 6.20
C ALA A 49 -1.17 -5.10 7.64
N TYR A 50 -1.18 -6.22 8.35
CA TYR A 50 -0.46 -6.35 9.62
C TYR A 50 0.93 -6.92 9.35
N ASP A 51 1.96 -6.28 9.89
CA ASP A 51 3.32 -6.81 9.86
C ASP A 51 3.49 -7.99 10.85
N SER A 52 4.68 -8.60 10.88
CA SER A 52 5.02 -9.72 11.75
C SER A 52 4.92 -9.39 13.25
N ASP A 53 5.03 -8.10 13.60
CA ASP A 53 4.86 -7.60 14.97
C ASP A 53 3.40 -7.29 15.30
N ARG A 54 2.46 -7.68 14.43
CA ARG A 54 1.01 -7.42 14.54
C ARG A 54 0.68 -5.93 14.56
N ARG A 55 1.53 -5.09 13.97
CA ARG A 55 1.25 -3.66 13.82
C ARG A 55 0.53 -3.44 12.50
N PHE A 56 -0.51 -2.62 12.54
CA PHE A 56 -1.19 -2.19 11.33
C PHE A 56 -0.26 -1.26 10.55
N THR A 57 -0.02 -1.59 9.29
CA THR A 57 0.83 -0.80 8.39
C THR A 57 0.09 -0.54 7.08
N LEU A 58 0.38 0.60 6.48
CA LEU A 58 -0.05 0.91 5.12
C LEU A 58 1.18 0.87 4.22
N SER A 59 1.00 0.47 2.97
CA SER A 59 2.00 0.67 1.92
C SER A 59 1.38 1.43 0.77
N ILE A 60 2.08 2.44 0.25
CA ILE A 60 1.65 3.18 -0.94
C ILE A 60 1.71 2.23 -2.13
N ILE A 61 0.63 2.13 -2.90
CA ILE A 61 0.65 1.44 -4.18
C ILE A 61 0.98 2.47 -5.25
N ALA A 62 2.15 2.32 -5.86
CA ALA A 62 2.65 3.21 -6.90
C ALA A 62 3.30 2.39 -8.04
N PRO A 63 3.51 3.00 -9.21
CA PRO A 63 4.23 2.33 -10.30
C PRO A 63 5.65 1.94 -9.87
N CYS A 64 6.02 0.68 -10.11
CA CYS A 64 7.40 0.25 -10.02
C CYS A 64 8.26 1.08 -10.99
N PRO A 65 9.38 1.67 -10.56
CA PRO A 65 10.27 2.43 -11.46
C PRO A 65 10.86 1.59 -12.61
N GLN A 66 10.85 0.26 -12.49
CA GLN A 66 11.46 -0.64 -13.47
C GLN A 66 10.44 -1.17 -14.48
N CYS A 67 9.29 -1.69 -14.02
CA CYS A 67 8.30 -2.33 -14.90
C CYS A 67 6.95 -1.60 -14.97
N ALA A 68 6.81 -0.45 -14.31
CA ALA A 68 5.60 0.36 -14.20
C ALA A 68 4.37 -0.35 -13.58
N ALA A 69 4.50 -1.60 -13.10
CA ALA A 69 3.41 -2.31 -12.44
C ALA A 69 2.99 -1.61 -11.13
N PRO A 70 1.70 -1.62 -10.77
CA PRO A 70 1.20 -1.02 -9.54
C PRO A 70 1.51 -1.92 -8.33
N VAL A 71 2.61 -1.63 -7.64
CA VAL A 71 3.14 -2.44 -6.53
C VAL A 71 3.19 -1.64 -5.23
N PRO A 72 3.18 -2.29 -4.05
CA PRO A 72 3.40 -1.61 -2.77
C PRO A 72 4.85 -1.13 -2.70
N THR A 73 5.11 0.17 -2.75
CA THR A 73 6.48 0.72 -2.86
C THR A 73 7.05 1.22 -1.54
N VAL A 74 6.27 1.99 -0.80
CA VAL A 74 6.73 2.71 0.40
C VAL A 74 5.88 2.29 1.59
N ARG A 75 6.51 1.96 2.72
CA ARG A 75 5.83 1.67 3.98
C ARG A 75 5.46 2.98 4.69
N ILE A 76 4.22 3.05 5.16
CA ILE A 76 3.67 4.10 6.02
C ILE A 76 3.29 3.42 7.34
N GLY A 77 4.19 3.51 8.32
CA GLY A 77 3.97 2.99 9.68
C GLY A 77 3.42 4.04 10.65
N SER A 78 3.51 5.32 10.30
CA SER A 78 3.05 6.43 11.11
C SER A 78 2.43 7.56 10.27
N MET A 79 1.77 8.51 10.93
CA MET A 79 1.28 9.73 10.28
C MET A 79 2.43 10.65 9.83
N ALA A 80 3.58 10.60 10.52
CA ALA A 80 4.78 11.36 10.12
C ALA A 80 5.30 10.83 8.79
N ASP A 81 5.40 9.50 8.62
CA ASP A 81 5.83 8.86 7.37
C ASP A 81 4.93 9.26 6.19
N TYR A 82 3.62 9.39 6.44
CA TYR A 82 2.68 9.86 5.42
C TYR A 82 2.92 11.32 5.03
N GLY A 83 3.16 12.19 6.02
CA GLY A 83 3.55 13.58 5.77
C GLY A 83 4.87 13.67 4.98
N ASP A 84 5.87 12.89 5.36
CA ASP A 84 7.17 12.82 4.70
C ASP A 84 7.05 12.32 3.25
N TRP A 85 6.18 11.34 3.02
CA TRP A 85 5.87 10.84 1.67
C TRP A 85 5.23 11.93 0.79
N LEU A 86 4.27 12.69 1.33
CA LEU A 86 3.66 13.80 0.61
C LEU A 86 4.67 14.90 0.24
N ASN A 87 5.70 15.06 1.06
CA ASN A 87 6.78 16.01 0.82
C ASN A 87 7.97 15.42 0.03
N SER A 88 7.86 14.18 -0.47
CA SER A 88 8.90 13.49 -1.24
C SER A 88 10.24 13.37 -0.51
N ALA A 89 10.23 13.10 0.80
CA ALA A 89 11.44 12.92 1.58
C ALA A 89 12.20 11.62 1.19
N PRO A 90 13.54 11.64 1.13
CA PRO A 90 14.34 10.55 0.57
C PRO A 90 14.48 9.29 1.45
N ASN A 91 14.14 9.37 2.74
CA ASN A 91 14.53 8.35 3.73
C ASN A 91 13.38 7.41 4.16
N LEU A 92 12.35 7.26 3.33
CA LEU A 92 11.22 6.39 3.65
C LEU A 92 11.56 4.91 3.42
N ALA A 93 11.09 4.07 4.33
CA ALA A 93 11.30 2.63 4.23
C ALA A 93 10.55 2.02 3.04
N GLU A 94 11.20 1.10 2.32
CA GLU A 94 10.58 0.27 1.29
C GLU A 94 9.46 -0.58 1.91
N SER A 95 8.39 -0.82 1.16
CA SER A 95 7.36 -1.78 1.58
C SER A 95 7.95 -3.20 1.64
N PRO A 96 7.66 -3.99 2.69
CA PRO A 96 8.10 -5.39 2.76
C PRO A 96 7.50 -6.25 1.63
N HIS A 97 6.40 -5.80 1.01
CA HIS A 97 5.77 -6.49 -0.11
C HIS A 97 6.27 -6.00 -1.49
N TYR A 98 7.19 -5.04 -1.54
CA TYR A 98 7.60 -4.43 -2.81
C TYR A 98 8.25 -5.45 -3.74
N ARG A 99 9.27 -6.16 -3.26
CA ARG A 99 10.07 -7.07 -4.10
C ARG A 99 9.32 -8.35 -4.45
N THR A 100 8.54 -8.86 -3.51
CA THR A 100 7.79 -10.11 -3.62
C THR A 100 6.39 -9.95 -4.21
N SER A 101 5.96 -8.72 -4.55
CA SER A 101 4.65 -8.48 -5.14
C SER A 101 4.51 -9.25 -6.47
N PRO A 102 3.49 -10.11 -6.62
CA PRO A 102 3.26 -10.81 -7.87
C PRO A 102 2.69 -9.89 -8.96
N ALA A 103 2.39 -8.63 -8.64
CA ALA A 103 1.96 -7.65 -9.62
C ALA A 103 3.10 -7.19 -10.55
N HIS A 104 4.37 -7.42 -10.18
CA HIS A 104 5.50 -7.19 -11.08
C HIS A 104 5.35 -7.94 -12.40
N ARG A 105 5.71 -7.27 -13.51
CA ARG A 105 5.78 -7.92 -14.82
C ARG A 105 6.86 -9.01 -14.84
N GLY A 106 6.72 -9.98 -15.74
CA GLY A 106 7.62 -11.13 -15.85
C GLY A 106 9.08 -10.77 -16.14
N ASP A 107 9.30 -9.62 -16.78
CA ASP A 107 10.58 -9.05 -17.18
C ASP A 107 11.11 -8.01 -16.18
N CYS A 108 10.45 -7.84 -15.02
CA CYS A 108 10.94 -6.91 -14.00
C CYS A 108 12.31 -7.39 -13.48
N PRO A 109 13.35 -6.54 -13.47
CA PRO A 109 14.70 -6.93 -13.05
C PRO A 109 14.84 -7.13 -11.53
N LEU A 110 13.76 -6.92 -10.76
CA LEU A 110 13.77 -7.21 -9.33
C LEU A 110 13.74 -8.73 -9.13
N PRO A 111 14.54 -9.27 -8.20
CA PRO A 111 14.54 -10.69 -7.90
C PRO A 111 13.15 -11.10 -7.42
N ARG A 112 12.56 -12.08 -8.10
CA ARG A 112 11.46 -12.89 -7.56
C ARG A 112 12.14 -13.94 -6.68
N GLU A 113 12.05 -13.76 -5.36
CA GLU A 113 12.47 -14.79 -4.41
C GLU A 113 11.60 -16.05 -4.55
#